data_AF-A0AAU2RXK2-F1
#
_entry.id   AF-A0AAU2RXK2-F1
#
_cell.length_a   1.000
_cell.length_b   1.000
_cell.length_c   1.000
_cell.angle_alpha   90.00
_cell.angle_beta   90.00
_cell.angle_gamma   90.00
#
_symmetry.space_group_name_H-M   'P 1'
#
loop_
_entity.id
_entity.type
_entity.pdbx_description
1 polymer ?
#
loop_
_entity_poly.entity_id
_entity_poly.type
_entity_poly.pdbx_seq_one_letter_code
_entity_poly.pdbx_strand_id
1 'polypeptide(L)'
;MRIEHDNDSVTEFARRRGVPAVLGEGVVGYTPLLTRFEEDAVGKDIAEFVVDRCLAAGFHGVVLTSNAAPHHPMWHTDGDWMRRVNSRITAA
;
A
#
# COMPACT_ATOMS: atom_id res chain seq x y z
N MET A 1 -14.76 3.30 -7.98
CA MET A 1 -13.97 2.10 -7.62
C MET A 1 -14.20 1.84 -6.13
N ARG A 2 -14.96 0.81 -5.77
CA ARG A 2 -15.24 0.48 -4.36
C ARG A 2 -14.23 -0.60 -3.97
N ILE A 3 -13.13 -0.19 -3.34
CA ILE A 3 -11.95 -1.04 -3.05
C ILE A 3 -12.34 -2.31 -2.26
N GLU A 4 -13.45 -2.27 -1.52
CA GLU A 4 -13.94 -3.39 -0.71
C GLU A 4 -14.26 -4.66 -1.50
N HIS A 5 -14.99 -4.56 -2.63
CA HIS A 5 -15.42 -5.75 -3.37
C HIS A 5 -14.30 -6.37 -4.24
N ASP A 6 -13.28 -5.58 -4.57
CA ASP A 6 -12.21 -6.00 -5.46
C ASP A 6 -11.13 -6.81 -4.71
N ASN A 7 -10.78 -6.38 -3.48
CA ASN A 7 -9.81 -7.09 -2.65
C ASN A 7 -10.25 -8.51 -2.29
N ASP A 8 -11.51 -8.69 -1.90
CA ASP A 8 -12.06 -10.02 -1.60
C ASP A 8 -12.00 -10.94 -2.83
N SER A 9 -12.22 -10.38 -4.02
CA SER A 9 -12.15 -11.11 -5.29
C SER A 9 -10.72 -11.55 -5.60
N VAL A 10 -9.73 -10.69 -5.36
CA VAL A 10 -8.30 -11.01 -5.53
C VAL A 10 -7.87 -12.08 -4.53
N THR A 11 -8.21 -11.96 -3.25
CA THR A 11 -7.82 -12.97 -2.26
C THR A 11 -8.49 -14.31 -2.52
N GLU A 12 -9.78 -14.34 -2.90
CA GLU A 12 -10.46 -15.59 -3.25
C GLU A 12 -9.81 -16.26 -4.47
N PHE A 13 -9.43 -15.47 -5.48
CA PHE A 13 -8.67 -15.99 -6.62
C PHE A 13 -7.33 -16.59 -6.18
N ALA A 14 -6.56 -15.86 -5.38
CA ALA A 14 -5.26 -16.29 -4.88
C ALA A 14 -5.37 -17.58 -4.05
N ARG A 15 -6.37 -17.65 -3.17
CA ARG A 15 -6.69 -18.83 -2.35
C ARG A 15 -7.01 -20.05 -3.21
N ARG A 16 -7.83 -19.90 -4.27
CA ARG A 16 -8.14 -20.99 -5.21
C ARG A 16 -6.91 -21.50 -5.96
N ARG A 17 -5.93 -20.63 -6.18
CA ARG A 17 -4.67 -20.96 -6.86
C ARG A 17 -3.56 -21.41 -5.92
N GLY A 18 -3.77 -21.34 -4.59
CA GLY A 18 -2.75 -21.67 -3.61
C GLY A 18 -1.54 -20.73 -3.65
N VAL A 19 -1.73 -19.47 -4.02
CA VAL A 19 -0.68 -18.45 -4.09
C VAL A 19 -0.98 -17.28 -3.14
N PRO A 20 0.03 -16.56 -2.64
CA PRO A 20 -0.19 -15.39 -1.80
C PRO A 20 -0.71 -14.21 -2.63
N ALA A 21 -1.66 -13.45 -2.07
CA ALA A 21 -2.09 -12.18 -2.62
C ALA A 21 -1.19 -11.05 -2.09
N VAL A 22 -0.65 -10.21 -2.98
CA VAL A 22 0.18 -9.05 -2.63
C VAL A 22 -0.25 -7.86 -3.49
N LEU A 23 -0.38 -6.67 -2.88
CA LEU A 23 -0.57 -5.42 -3.62
C LEU A 23 0.81 -4.82 -3.93
N GLY A 24 1.25 -4.89 -5.19
CA GLY A 24 2.64 -4.62 -5.58
C GLY A 24 2.94 -3.20 -6.09
N GLU A 25 1.95 -2.45 -6.56
CA GLU A 25 2.18 -1.20 -7.33
C GLU A 25 2.11 0.08 -6.47
N GLY A 26 1.84 -0.05 -5.17
CA GLY A 26 1.44 1.11 -4.36
C GLY A 26 0.01 1.55 -4.67
N VAL A 27 -0.45 2.58 -3.95
CA VAL A 27 -1.87 2.97 -3.96
C VAL A 27 -2.19 4.01 -5.02
N VAL A 28 -1.29 4.96 -5.24
CA VAL A 28 -1.48 6.06 -6.21
C VAL A 28 -0.48 5.87 -7.33
N GLY A 29 -0.93 5.25 -8.43
CA GLY A 29 -0.12 5.00 -9.61
C GLY A 29 0.28 6.31 -10.30
N TYR A 30 1.55 6.68 -10.17
CA TYR A 30 2.22 7.83 -10.77
C TYR A 30 1.93 9.20 -10.13
N THR A 31 2.82 9.56 -9.22
CA THR A 31 3.04 10.91 -8.71
C THR A 31 4.14 11.58 -9.55
N PRO A 32 3.86 12.68 -10.29
CA PRO A 32 4.91 13.45 -10.96
C PRO A 32 6.06 13.78 -9.99
N LEU A 33 7.31 13.74 -10.42
CA LEU A 33 8.50 13.83 -9.55
C LEU A 33 8.46 14.93 -8.46
N LEU A 34 7.80 16.07 -8.73
CA LEU A 34 7.69 17.21 -7.82
C LEU A 34 6.33 17.37 -7.15
N THR A 35 5.39 16.44 -7.39
CA THR A 35 4.19 16.39 -6.57
C THR A 35 4.53 15.79 -5.21
N ARG A 36 3.80 16.22 -4.19
CA ARG A 36 3.94 15.72 -2.82
C ARG A 36 2.68 15.02 -2.35
N PHE A 37 1.85 14.53 -3.27
CA PHE A 37 0.55 13.98 -2.93
C PHE A 37 0.66 12.78 -1.99
N GLU A 38 1.49 11.78 -2.31
CA GLU A 38 1.66 10.62 -1.41
C GLU A 38 2.35 10.99 -0.08
N GLU A 39 3.15 12.06 -0.07
CA GLU A 39 3.81 12.61 1.13
C GLU A 39 2.90 13.48 1.99
N ASP A 40 1.81 14.02 1.42
CA ASP A 40 0.85 14.83 2.15
C ASP A 40 -0.06 13.98 3.03
N ALA A 41 -0.83 14.66 3.89
CA ALA A 41 -1.70 13.97 4.84
C ALA A 41 -2.77 13.12 4.13
N VAL A 42 -3.31 13.60 3.00
CA VAL A 42 -4.38 12.90 2.26
C VAL A 42 -3.82 11.66 1.59
N GLY A 43 -2.65 11.75 0.96
CA GLY A 43 -2.00 10.59 0.34
C GLY A 43 -1.65 9.51 1.36
N LYS A 44 -1.15 9.90 2.53
CA LYS A 44 -0.87 8.96 3.62
C LYS A 44 -2.13 8.31 4.19
N ASP A 45 -3.21 9.07 4.38
CA ASP A 45 -4.48 8.54 4.85
C ASP A 45 -5.05 7.51 3.85
N ILE A 46 -4.93 7.78 2.54
CA ILE A 46 -5.31 6.84 1.49
C ILE A 46 -4.44 5.57 1.55
N ALA A 47 -3.12 5.72 1.72
CA ALA A 47 -2.21 4.58 1.81
C ALA A 47 -2.54 3.69 3.02
N GLU A 48 -2.75 4.29 4.20
CA GLU A 48 -3.12 3.56 5.41
C GLU A 48 -4.50 2.89 5.30
N PHE A 49 -5.48 3.56 4.71
CA PHE A 49 -6.78 2.98 4.42
C PHE A 49 -6.66 1.72 3.55
N VAL A 50 -5.87 1.77 2.48
CA VAL A 50 -5.68 0.60 1.60
C VAL A 50 -4.94 -0.52 2.30
N VAL A 51 -3.91 -0.22 3.12
CA VAL A 51 -3.25 -1.23 3.96
C VAL A 51 -4.27 -1.95 4.84
N ASP A 52 -5.14 -1.22 5.53
CA ASP A 52 -6.19 -1.83 6.36
C ASP A 52 -7.14 -2.72 5.57
N ARG A 53 -7.55 -2.28 4.37
CA ARG A 53 -8.43 -3.07 3.51
C ARG A 53 -7.75 -4.32 2.97
N CYS A 54 -6.46 -4.26 2.63
CA CYS A 54 -5.71 -5.41 2.16
C CYS A 54 -5.48 -6.42 3.29
N LEU A 55 -5.10 -5.96 4.49
CA LEU A 55 -4.92 -6.83 5.66
C LEU A 55 -6.25 -7.50 6.05
N ALA A 56 -7.35 -6.75 6.11
CA ALA A 56 -8.68 -7.31 6.38
C ALA A 56 -9.12 -8.36 5.34
N ALA A 57 -8.70 -8.19 4.08
CA ALA A 57 -9.00 -9.13 3.00
C ALA A 57 -8.03 -10.32 2.92
N GLY A 58 -6.97 -10.39 3.75
CA GLY A 58 -6.04 -11.52 3.77
C GLY A 58 -4.85 -11.42 2.78
N PHE A 59 -4.50 -10.22 2.34
CA PHE A 59 -3.26 -10.00 1.59
C PHE A 59 -2.04 -10.28 2.47
N HIS A 60 -1.02 -10.90 1.89
CA HIS A 60 0.25 -11.23 2.55
C HIS A 60 1.24 -10.07 2.54
N GLY A 61 1.01 -9.06 1.70
CA GLY A 61 1.91 -7.93 1.56
C GLY A 61 1.27 -6.78 0.80
N VAL A 62 1.74 -5.57 1.11
CA VAL A 62 1.27 -4.32 0.51
C VAL A 62 2.46 -3.39 0.34
N VAL A 63 2.69 -2.89 -0.88
CA VAL A 63 3.58 -1.76 -1.12
C VAL A 63 2.81 -0.49 -0.77
N LEU A 64 3.38 0.35 0.10
CA LEU A 64 2.67 1.50 0.68
C LEU A 64 2.37 2.57 -0.36
N THR A 65 3.39 2.96 -1.13
CA THR A 65 3.35 4.09 -2.07
C THR A 65 4.30 3.83 -3.22
N SER A 66 4.08 4.51 -4.34
CA SER A 66 5.01 4.46 -5.47
C SER A 66 6.27 5.34 -5.24
N ASN A 67 6.16 6.38 -4.40
CA ASN A 67 7.26 7.28 -4.04
C ASN A 67 8.25 6.75 -2.99
N ALA A 68 8.01 5.58 -2.37
CA ALA A 68 8.91 5.03 -1.34
C ALA A 68 10.16 4.35 -1.95
N ALA A 69 10.96 5.09 -2.73
CA ALA A 69 12.21 4.59 -3.32
C ALA A 69 13.36 5.62 -3.24
N PRO A 70 14.63 5.19 -3.22
CA PRO A 70 15.79 6.08 -2.93
C PRO A 70 15.92 7.34 -3.77
N HIS A 71 15.39 7.34 -5.00
CA HIS A 71 15.43 8.46 -5.93
C HIS A 71 14.26 9.45 -5.77
N HIS A 72 13.29 9.15 -4.91
CA HIS A 72 12.15 10.02 -4.59
C HIS A 72 12.36 10.75 -3.26
N PRO A 73 11.82 11.99 -3.09
CA PRO A 73 11.95 12.75 -1.86
C PRO A 73 11.44 12.01 -0.61
N MET A 74 10.32 11.29 -0.73
CA MET A 74 9.67 10.56 0.36
C MET A 74 10.63 9.64 1.14
N TRP A 75 11.56 9.00 0.43
CA TRP A 75 12.55 8.08 1.03
C TRP A 75 13.37 8.74 2.14
N HIS A 76 13.60 10.05 2.03
CA HIS A 76 14.43 10.81 2.96
C HIS A 76 13.62 11.59 3.98
N THR A 77 12.33 11.83 3.73
CA THR A 77 11.48 12.67 4.59
C THR A 77 10.51 11.89 5.49
N ASP A 78 10.14 10.66 5.12
CA ASP A 78 9.00 9.96 5.72
C ASP A 78 9.33 8.57 6.29
N GLY A 79 10.61 8.29 6.55
CA GLY A 79 11.07 6.98 7.02
C GLY A 79 10.37 6.50 8.31
N ASP A 80 10.06 7.39 9.24
CA ASP A 80 9.33 7.03 10.47
C ASP A 80 7.90 6.59 10.18
N TRP A 81 7.22 7.26 9.25
CA TRP A 81 5.89 6.86 8.80
C TRP A 81 5.93 5.50 8.10
N MET A 82 6.87 5.31 7.16
CA MET A 82 7.04 4.03 6.47
C MET A 82 7.27 2.87 7.44
N ARG A 83 8.12 3.05 8.47
CA ARG A 83 8.36 2.00 9.47
C ARG A 83 7.11 1.65 10.27
N ARG A 84 6.33 2.65 10.70
CA ARG A 84 5.08 2.42 11.44
C ARG A 84 4.02 1.70 10.61
N VAL A 85 3.88 2.05 9.32
CA VAL A 85 2.88 1.39 8.48
C VAL A 85 3.37 -0.01 8.08
N ASN A 86 4.64 -0.18 7.74
CA ASN A 86 5.22 -1.50 7.46
C ASN A 86 5.08 -2.46 8.64
N SER A 87 5.22 -2.01 9.89
CA SER A 87 5.05 -2.90 11.05
C SER A 87 3.66 -3.51 11.14
N ARG A 88 2.63 -2.86 10.58
CA ARG A 88 1.25 -3.42 10.53
C ARG A 88 1.16 -4.60 9.57
N ILE A 89 1.96 -4.59 8.50
CA ILE A 89 1.99 -5.62 7.47
C ILE A 89 2.87 -6.79 7.92
N THR A 90 4.04 -6.50 8.48
CA THR A 90 5.02 -7.54 8.86
C THR A 90 4.74 -8.19 10.21
N ALA A 91 3.82 -7.65 11.01
CA ALA A 91 3.39 -8.25 12.27
C ALA A 91 2.12 -9.12 12.13
N ALA A 92 1.46 -9.08 10.95
CA ALA A 92 0.27 -9.86 10.64
C ALA A 92 0.59 -11.31 10.27
#